data_AF-A0A1C4JU31-F1
#
_entry.id   AF-A0A1C4JU31-F1
#
_cell.length_a   1.000
_cell.length_b   1.000
_cell.length_c   1.000
_cell.angle_alpha   90.00
_cell.angle_beta   90.00
_cell.angle_gamma   90.00
#
_symmetry.space_group_name_H-M   'P 1'
#
loop_
_entity.id
_entity.type
_entity.pdbx_description
1 polymer ?
#
loop_
_entity_poly.entity_id
_entity_poly.type
_entity_poly.pdbx_seq_one_letter_code
_entity_poly.pdbx_strand_id
1 'polypeptide(L)' 'VVLDYRDPYFIGLRTDHAMYRFFGRNHFGARVGLVVHDFDPTADGTGLEADLKHWLDGVYGVSAAPTA' A
#
# COMPACT_ATOMS: atom_id res chain seq x y z
N VAL A 1 -12.81 5.39 -7.20
CA VAL A 1 -12.13 4.11 -6.89
C VAL A 1 -13.03 2.97 -7.35
N VAL A 2 -12.48 1.97 -8.05
CA VAL A 2 -13.17 0.74 -8.43
C VAL A 2 -12.44 -0.48 -7.84
N LEU A 3 -13.18 -1.54 -7.52
CA LEU A 3 -12.61 -2.85 -7.24
C LEU A 3 -12.26 -3.51 -8.58
N ASP A 4 -10.96 -3.65 -8.86
CA ASP A 4 -10.47 -4.18 -10.12
C ASP A 4 -10.46 -5.71 -10.12
N TYR A 5 -10.02 -6.31 -9.01
CA TYR A 5 -10.03 -7.75 -8.81
C TYR A 5 -10.01 -8.11 -7.32
N ARG A 6 -10.60 -9.26 -6.96
CA ARG A 6 -10.62 -9.77 -5.59
C ARG A 6 -10.56 -11.30 -5.56
N ASP A 7 -9.69 -11.81 -4.70
CA ASP A 7 -9.70 -13.18 -4.21
C ASP A 7 -9.46 -13.19 -2.68
N PRO A 8 -9.41 -14.36 -2.01
CA PRO A 8 -9.20 -14.43 -0.56
C PRO A 8 -7.90 -13.78 -0.04
N TYR A 9 -6.85 -13.71 -0.86
CA TYR A 9 -5.51 -13.26 -0.45
C TYR A 9 -4.97 -12.11 -1.30
N PHE A 10 -5.81 -11.51 -2.14
CA PHE A 10 -5.45 -10.38 -2.98
C PHE A 10 -6.65 -9.44 -3.20
N ILE A 11 -6.38 -8.15 -3.13
CA ILE A 11 -7.32 -7.09 -3.52
C ILE A 11 -6.60 -6.11 -4.44
N GLY A 12 -7.17 -5.90 -5.62
CA GLY A 12 -6.77 -4.85 -6.55
C GLY A 12 -7.79 -3.73 -6.57
N LEU A 13 -7.37 -2.51 -6.23
CA LEU A 13 -8.19 -1.30 -6.38
C LEU A 13 -7.59 -0.43 -7.46
N ARG A 14 -8.43 0.23 -8.25
CA ARG A 14 -7.98 1.13 -9.31
C ARG A 14 -8.67 2.49 -9.21
N THR A 15 -7.89 3.54 -9.41
CA THR A 15 -8.37 4.90 -9.68
C THR A 15 -8.05 5.23 -11.14
N ASP A 16 -8.37 6.46 -11.55
CA ASP A 16 -7.99 6.93 -12.89
C ASP A 16 -6.46 7.13 -13.02
N HIS A 17 -5.74 7.21 -11.90
CA HIS A 17 -4.32 7.58 -11.85
C HIS A 17 -3.41 6.54 -11.19
N ALA A 18 -3.96 5.52 -10.53
CA ALA A 18 -3.15 4.50 -9.86
C ALA A 18 -3.86 3.16 -9.70
N MET A 19 -3.06 2.10 -9.52
CA MET A 19 -3.53 0.79 -9.09
C MET A 19 -2.88 0.40 -7.76
N TYR A 20 -3.72 0.12 -6.76
CA TYR A 20 -3.31 -0.34 -5.44
C TYR A 20 -3.51 -1.85 -5.36
N ARG A 21 -2.48 -2.58 -4.95
CA ARG A 21 -2.49 -4.03 -4.84
C ARG A 21 -2.12 -4.45 -3.43
N PHE A 22 -3.09 -5.06 -2.75
CA PHE A 22 -2.93 -5.60 -1.41
C PHE A 22 -2.72 -7.10 -1.50
N PHE A 23 -1.65 -7.57 -0.87
CA PHE A 23 -1.28 -8.98 -0.81
C PHE A 23 -1.48 -9.47 0.61
N GLY A 24 -2.44 -10.38 0.80
CA GLY A 24 -2.80 -11.04 2.06
C GLY A 24 -1.75 -12.05 2.55
N ARG A 25 -0.46 -11.66 2.53
CA ARG A 25 0.67 -12.52 2.92
C ARG A 25 0.62 -12.94 4.40
N ASN A 26 -0.21 -12.29 5.20
CA ASN A 26 -0.52 -12.68 6.58
C ASN A 26 -1.18 -14.04 6.68
N HIS A 27 -1.89 -14.49 5.64
CA HIS A 27 -2.34 -15.86 5.57
C HIS A 27 -1.17 -16.86 5.59
N PHE A 28 -0.01 -16.46 5.08
CA PHE A 28 1.21 -17.26 5.00
C PHE A 28 2.27 -16.84 6.04
N GLY A 29 1.88 -16.13 7.10
CA GLY A 29 2.78 -15.76 8.21
C GLY A 29 3.64 -14.50 7.99
N ALA A 30 3.43 -13.73 6.93
CA ALA A 30 4.15 -12.47 6.68
C ALA A 30 3.25 -11.23 6.86
N ARG A 31 3.80 -10.01 6.80
CA ARG A 31 2.96 -8.79 6.83
C ARG A 31 2.18 -8.62 5.53
N VAL A 32 0.98 -8.05 5.60
CA VAL A 32 0.24 -7.60 4.40
C VAL A 32 1.18 -6.75 3.53
N GLY A 33 1.24 -7.07 2.25
CA GLY A 33 2.00 -6.28 1.28
C GLY A 33 1.09 -5.26 0.62
N LEU A 34 1.62 -4.07 0.37
CA LEU A 34 0.97 -3.06 -0.46
C LEU A 34 1.94 -2.64 -1.55
N VAL A 35 1.48 -2.67 -2.80
CA VAL A 35 2.19 -2.08 -3.93
C VAL A 35 1.25 -1.10 -4.61
N VAL A 36 1.77 0.09 -4.89
CA VAL A 36 1.07 1.11 -5.67
C VAL A 36 1.78 1.25 -7.01
N HIS A 37 1.01 1.13 -8.09
CA HIS A 37 1.44 1.54 -9.41
C HIS A 37 0.83 2.90 -9.67
N ASP A 38 1.64 3.95 -9.54
CA ASP A 38 1.26 5.30 -9.94
C ASP A 38 1.46 5.45 -11.45
N PHE A 39 0.44 5.94 -12.15
CA PHE A 39 0.44 6.10 -13.60
C PHE A 39 0.86 7.52 -14.02
N ASP A 40 1.12 8.43 -13.08
CA ASP A 40 1.57 9.77 -13.41
C ASP A 40 2.97 9.75 -14.06
N PRO A 41 3.21 10.47 -15.16
CA PRO A 41 4.52 10.54 -15.80
C PRO A 41 5.64 11.09 -14.90
N THR A 42 5.27 11.82 -13.85
CA THR A 42 6.17 12.42 -12.85
C THR A 42 6.17 11.67 -11.52
N ALA A 43 5.59 10.46 -11.47
CA ALA A 43 5.47 9.66 -10.26
C ALA A 43 6.81 9.51 -9.51
N ASP A 44 6.78 9.86 -8.22
CA ASP A 44 7.86 9.61 -7.26
C ASP A 44 7.47 8.46 -6.33
N GLY A 45 7.93 7.25 -6.68
CA GLY A 45 7.66 6.06 -5.87
C GLY A 45 8.26 6.13 -4.45
N THR A 46 9.36 6.86 -4.25
CA THR A 46 10.03 6.92 -2.94
C THR A 46 9.27 7.87 -2.00
N GLY A 47 8.92 9.07 -2.50
CA GLY A 47 8.06 10.00 -1.78
C GLY A 47 6.71 9.38 -1.44
N LEU A 48 6.08 8.72 -2.43
CA LEU A 48 4.81 8.05 -2.23
C LEU A 48 4.88 6.97 -1.15
N GLU A 49 5.95 6.15 -1.10
CA GLU A 49 6.13 5.15 -0.04
C GLU A 49 6.25 5.81 1.34
N ALA A 50 7.03 6.89 1.45
CA ALA A 50 7.23 7.61 2.70
C ALA A 50 5.91 8.23 3.22
N ASP A 51 5.14 8.86 2.34
CA ASP A 51 3.84 9.45 2.67
C ASP A 51 2.84 8.39 3.12
N LEU A 52 2.79 7.26 2.41
CA LEU A 52 1.92 6.13 2.79
C LEU A 52 2.30 5.55 4.15
N LYS A 53 3.60 5.40 4.44
CA LYS A 53 4.06 4.97 5.76
C LYS A 53 3.64 5.94 6.85
N HIS A 54 3.89 7.23 6.66
CA HIS A 54 3.53 8.26 7.62
C HIS A 54 2.02 8.24 7.90
N TRP A 55 1.20 8.14 6.85
CA TRP A 55 -0.24 8.05 7.00
C TRP A 55 -0.68 6.79 7.77
N LEU A 56 -0.12 5.62 7.45
CA LEU A 56 -0.40 4.37 8.17
C LEU A 56 0.01 4.46 9.64
N ASP A 57 1.18 5.01 9.94
CA ASP A 57 1.67 5.22 11.30
C ASP A 57 0.69 6.10 12.10
N GLY A 58 0.17 7.17 11.48
CA GLY A 58 -0.88 8.00 12.07
C GLY A 58 -2.20 7.27 12.30
N VAL A 59 -2.67 6.46 11.35
CA VAL A 59 -3.91 5.69 11.46
C VAL A 59 -3.84 4.64 12.58
N TYR A 60 -2.70 3.96 12.71
CA TYR A 60 -2.52 2.89 13.69
C TYR A 60 -1.89 3.35 15.00
N GLY A 61 -1.60 4.66 15.15
CA GLY A 61 -0.97 5.22 16.34
C GLY A 61 0.42 4.65 16.60
N VAL A 62 1.12 4.19 15.57
CA VAL A 62 2.48 3.64 15.67
C VAL A 62 3.45 4.82 15.59
N SER A 63 4.06 5.18 16.70
CA SER A 63 5.29 6.00 16.64
C SER A 63 6.41 5.13 16.05
N ALA A 64 7.09 5.61 15.02
CA ALA A 64 8.22 4.91 14.40
C ALA A 64 9.14 4.33 15.48
N ALA A 65 9.37 3.01 15.46
CA ALA A 65 10.30 2.39 16.37
C ALA A 65 11.68 3.05 16.20
N PRO A 66 12.41 3.36 17.30
CA PRO A 66 13.72 3.95 17.19
C PRO A 66 14.61 3.03 16.37
N THR A 67 15.22 3.58 15.31
CA THR A 67 16.29 2.92 14.57
C THR A 67 17.42 2.59 15.55
N ALA A 68 17.71 1.30 15.70
CA ALA A 68 18.87 0.79 16.44
C ALA A 68 20.18 1.13 15.71
#